data_AF-A0A239GPV7-F1
#
_entry.id   AF-A0A239GPV7-F1
#
_cell.length_a   1.000
_cell.length_b   1.000
_cell.length_c   1.000
_cell.angle_alpha   90.00
_cell.angle_beta   90.00
_cell.angle_gamma   90.00
#
_symmetry.space_group_name_H-M   'P 1'
#
loop_
_entity.id
_entity.type
_entity.pdbx_description
1 polymer ?
#
loop_
_entity_poly.entity_id
_entity_poly.type
_entity_poly.pdbx_seq_one_letter_code
_entity_poly.pdbx_strand_id
1 'polypeptide(L)'
;MSAVQSVLAGLLLITGAAHAAGDLPIPQDAKVFDEQPAKEQERVYPLGALRKISGQLRMEGKIESRGQVSSTTWQLPPERTAAEAFGLAREALQADGGYPLFWCEKRDCGESSLWANEIFRNARLYGSDEDQAFILLRRSGDDHDTLVALYAITRGNKRAYLHVEQFEANQPLGELLPTPATVLRELRSTGKLDYPDLDGEPPATWVALLARSLNLDSSLRVSLTGAKAPVWSEQLSAAGVRAARLETGDKPAAGLHVELIR
;
A
#
# COMPACT_ATOMS: atom_id res chain seq x y z
N MET A 1 -26.98 44.69 46.82
CA MET A 1 -27.28 44.98 45.39
C MET A 1 -25.97 45.42 44.75
N SER A 2 -25.29 44.74 43.83
CA SER A 2 -25.32 43.38 43.30
C SER A 2 -23.88 43.12 42.81
N ALA A 3 -23.38 41.90 43.01
CA ALA A 3 -22.05 41.48 42.59
C ALA A 3 -21.97 41.37 41.06
N VAL A 4 -20.89 41.92 40.48
CA VAL A 4 -20.59 41.79 39.05
C VAL A 4 -19.90 40.43 38.83
N GLN A 5 -20.61 39.49 38.20
CA GLN A 5 -20.07 38.19 37.79
C GLN A 5 -19.21 38.35 36.53
N SER A 6 -17.92 38.05 36.66
CA SER A 6 -17.00 37.85 35.55
C SER A 6 -17.32 36.52 34.85
N VAL A 7 -17.80 36.57 33.61
CA VAL A 7 -17.96 35.39 32.75
C VAL A 7 -16.66 35.18 32.00
N LEU A 8 -15.84 34.21 32.43
CA LEU A 8 -14.78 33.64 31.61
C LEU A 8 -15.43 32.79 30.52
N ALA A 9 -15.42 33.27 29.28
CA ALA A 9 -15.71 32.45 28.11
C ALA A 9 -14.50 31.54 27.84
N GLY A 10 -14.61 30.28 28.25
CA GLY A 10 -13.64 29.24 27.89
C GLY A 10 -13.71 28.97 26.38
N LEU A 11 -12.62 29.28 25.69
CA LEU A 11 -12.42 28.94 24.29
C LEU A 11 -12.24 27.41 24.20
N LEU A 12 -13.30 26.67 23.85
CA LEU A 12 -13.16 25.27 23.46
C LEU A 12 -12.38 25.22 22.14
N LEU A 13 -11.11 24.85 22.21
CA LEU A 13 -10.36 24.39 21.06
C LEU A 13 -11.01 23.08 20.60
N ILE A 14 -11.76 23.15 19.51
CA ILE A 14 -12.18 21.97 18.76
C ILE A 14 -10.89 21.40 18.16
N THR A 15 -10.28 20.43 18.83
CA THR A 15 -9.27 19.58 18.22
C THR A 15 -9.95 18.85 17.06
N GLY A 16 -9.66 19.28 15.84
CA GLY A 16 -10.11 18.59 14.64
C GLY A 16 -9.65 17.14 14.72
N ALA A 17 -10.59 16.21 14.63
CA ALA A 17 -10.25 14.84 14.30
C ALA A 17 -9.53 14.91 12.94
N ALA A 18 -8.23 14.57 12.95
CA ALA A 18 -7.51 14.28 11.73
C ALA A 18 -8.37 13.26 10.97
N HIS A 19 -8.91 13.65 9.82
CA HIS A 19 -9.69 12.73 9.00
C HIS A 19 -8.74 11.60 8.60
N ALA A 20 -9.07 10.39 9.06
CA ALA A 20 -8.20 9.22 9.09
C ALA A 20 -8.02 8.53 7.72
N ALA A 21 -8.36 9.24 6.65
CA ALA A 21 -7.86 9.01 5.32
C ALA A 21 -7.54 10.41 4.81
N GLY A 22 -6.36 10.63 4.23
CA GLY A 22 -6.12 11.83 3.42
C GLY A 22 -7.22 11.97 2.35
N ASP A 23 -7.24 13.06 1.59
CA ASP A 23 -8.25 13.30 0.53
C ASP A 23 -8.21 12.21 -0.57
N LEU A 24 -8.72 11.02 -0.25
CA LEU A 24 -8.85 9.92 -1.16
C LEU A 24 -9.95 10.30 -2.16
N PRO A 25 -9.77 9.97 -3.45
CA PRO A 25 -10.78 10.23 -4.48
C PRO A 25 -11.95 9.26 -4.34
N ILE A 26 -12.70 9.39 -3.25
CA ILE A 26 -13.93 8.65 -2.99
C ILE A 26 -15.05 9.29 -3.82
N PRO A 27 -15.85 8.50 -4.57
CA PRO A 27 -17.01 9.04 -5.28
C PRO A 27 -17.94 9.81 -4.32
N GLN A 28 -18.41 10.99 -4.74
CA GLN A 28 -19.21 11.89 -3.89
C GLN A 28 -20.52 11.26 -3.37
N ASP A 29 -21.06 10.31 -4.12
CA ASP A 29 -22.27 9.55 -3.84
C ASP A 29 -22.02 8.20 -3.17
N ALA A 30 -20.74 7.88 -2.86
CA ALA A 30 -20.41 6.75 -2.01
C ALA A 30 -20.92 6.98 -0.59
N LYS A 31 -21.42 5.92 0.04
CA LYS A 31 -22.00 5.98 1.38
C LYS A 31 -21.04 5.39 2.38
N VAL A 32 -20.70 6.13 3.42
CA VAL A 32 -20.00 5.57 4.58
C VAL A 32 -20.88 4.44 5.13
N PHE A 33 -20.35 3.24 5.07
CA PHE A 33 -21.03 2.02 5.40
C PHE A 33 -20.67 1.55 6.80
N ASP A 34 -19.38 1.63 7.13
CA ASP A 34 -18.82 1.30 8.43
C ASP A 34 -17.63 2.23 8.69
N GLU A 35 -17.49 2.67 9.92
CA GLU A 35 -16.40 3.55 10.34
C GLU A 35 -16.01 3.19 11.77
N GLN A 36 -14.72 2.98 11.96
CA GLN A 36 -14.13 2.64 13.25
C GLN A 36 -13.12 3.73 13.60
N PRO A 37 -13.35 4.50 14.69
CA PRO A 37 -12.41 5.52 15.11
C PRO A 37 -11.09 4.89 15.54
N ALA A 38 -10.04 5.73 15.59
CA ALA A 38 -8.71 5.31 16.03
C ALA A 38 -8.77 4.61 17.40
N LYS A 39 -8.29 3.37 17.42
CA LYS A 39 -8.18 2.55 18.63
C LYS A 39 -6.84 1.84 18.65
N GLU A 40 -6.22 1.84 19.82
CA GLU A 40 -5.00 1.08 20.02
C GLU A 40 -5.27 -0.42 19.98
N GLN A 41 -4.57 -1.12 19.09
CA GLN A 41 -4.64 -2.58 18.99
C GLN A 41 -3.38 -3.16 18.34
N GLU A 42 -3.18 -4.46 18.53
CA GLU A 42 -2.25 -5.21 17.69
C GLU A 42 -2.85 -5.39 16.30
N ARG A 43 -1.99 -5.26 15.29
CA ARG A 43 -2.38 -5.35 13.89
C ARG A 43 -1.39 -6.19 13.10
N VAL A 44 -1.95 -7.03 12.23
CA VAL A 44 -1.20 -7.90 11.32
C VAL A 44 -1.62 -7.62 9.89
N TYR A 45 -0.66 -7.20 9.07
CA TYR A 45 -0.84 -6.98 7.64
C TYR A 45 -0.13 -8.08 6.83
N PRO A 46 -0.85 -8.87 6.04
CA PRO A 46 -0.24 -9.88 5.18
C PRO A 46 0.60 -9.26 4.06
N LEU A 47 1.74 -9.88 3.77
CA LEU A 47 2.60 -9.58 2.61
C LEU A 47 2.60 -10.76 1.63
N GLY A 48 1.41 -11.32 1.37
CA GLY A 48 1.24 -12.48 0.51
C GLY A 48 -0.21 -12.95 0.43
N ALA A 49 -0.47 -13.89 -0.47
CA ALA A 49 -1.80 -14.47 -0.65
C ALA A 49 -2.28 -15.18 0.63
N LEU A 50 -3.56 -15.02 0.96
CA LEU A 50 -4.17 -15.70 2.11
C LEU A 50 -4.78 -17.03 1.70
N ARG A 51 -4.46 -18.07 2.48
CA ARG A 51 -5.04 -19.40 2.34
C ARG A 51 -5.17 -20.10 3.68
N LYS A 52 -6.11 -21.03 3.78
CA LYS A 52 -6.18 -21.98 4.91
C LYS A 52 -5.46 -23.29 4.55
N ILE A 53 -4.53 -23.71 5.42
CA ILE A 53 -3.90 -25.04 5.34
C ILE A 53 -4.22 -25.76 6.64
N SER A 54 -4.91 -26.90 6.55
CA SER A 54 -5.33 -27.69 7.72
C SER A 54 -6.10 -26.85 8.76
N GLY A 55 -6.95 -25.94 8.29
CA GLY A 55 -7.77 -25.06 9.14
C GLY A 55 -7.05 -23.84 9.71
N GLN A 56 -5.73 -23.70 9.50
CA GLN A 56 -4.95 -22.57 9.99
C GLN A 56 -4.68 -21.55 8.88
N LEU A 57 -4.80 -20.26 9.23
CA LEU A 57 -4.45 -19.16 8.33
C LEU A 57 -2.94 -19.18 8.06
N ARG A 58 -2.56 -19.27 6.79
CA ARG A 58 -1.17 -19.18 6.37
C ARG A 58 -0.92 -17.84 5.68
N MET A 59 0.10 -17.13 6.14
CA MET A 59 0.66 -15.92 5.53
C MET A 59 2.12 -16.20 5.16
N GLU A 60 2.53 -15.84 3.94
CA GLU A 60 3.91 -16.04 3.47
C GLU A 60 4.87 -15.03 4.09
N GLY A 61 4.41 -13.79 4.25
CA GLY A 61 5.04 -12.73 5.04
C GLY A 61 3.95 -11.93 5.76
N LYS A 62 4.33 -11.22 6.81
CA LYS A 62 3.44 -10.32 7.54
C LYS A 62 4.23 -9.19 8.20
N ILE A 63 3.56 -8.06 8.39
CA ILE A 63 3.99 -7.00 9.30
C ILE A 63 3.08 -7.07 10.52
N GLU A 64 3.67 -7.13 11.71
CA GLU A 64 2.94 -7.22 12.96
C GLU A 64 3.48 -6.18 13.93
N SER A 65 2.59 -5.31 14.42
CA SER A 65 2.94 -4.25 15.35
C SER A 65 1.71 -3.81 16.14
N ARG A 66 1.90 -2.93 17.12
CA ARG A 66 0.85 -2.32 17.94
C ARG A 66 0.83 -0.82 17.71
N GLY A 67 -0.37 -0.26 17.63
CA GLY A 67 -0.56 1.12 17.22
C GLY A 67 -2.02 1.53 17.19
N GLN A 68 -2.27 2.77 16.78
CA GLN A 68 -3.62 3.27 16.54
C GLN A 68 -4.12 2.78 15.19
N VAL A 69 -5.26 2.07 15.18
CA VAL A 69 -5.93 1.63 13.96
C VAL A 69 -7.25 2.36 13.83
N SER A 70 -7.48 2.96 12.67
CA SER A 70 -8.77 3.53 12.28
C SER A 70 -9.15 3.00 10.91
N SER A 71 -10.44 2.90 10.62
CA SER A 71 -10.88 2.46 9.29
C SER A 71 -12.20 3.06 8.87
N THR A 72 -12.36 3.22 7.56
CA THR A 72 -13.60 3.62 6.93
C THR A 72 -13.88 2.69 5.76
N THR A 73 -15.12 2.24 5.67
CA THR A 73 -15.62 1.43 4.56
C THR A 73 -16.72 2.18 3.86
N TRP A 74 -16.56 2.42 2.56
CA TRP A 74 -17.59 3.01 1.72
C TRP A 74 -18.28 1.93 0.89
N GLN A 75 -19.60 2.01 0.82
CA GLN A 75 -20.34 1.36 -0.26
C GLN A 75 -20.32 2.29 -1.47
N LEU A 76 -19.79 1.80 -2.59
CA LEU A 76 -19.72 2.55 -3.83
C LEU A 76 -21.10 2.63 -4.50
N PRO A 77 -21.37 3.70 -5.27
CA PRO A 77 -22.57 3.78 -6.09
C PRO A 77 -22.58 2.69 -7.17
N PRO A 78 -23.76 2.23 -7.65
CA PRO A 78 -23.88 1.17 -8.66
C PRO A 78 -23.11 1.42 -9.97
N GLU A 79 -22.84 2.69 -10.29
CA GLU A 79 -22.16 3.15 -11.49
C GLU A 79 -20.63 3.02 -11.40
N ARG A 80 -20.08 2.76 -10.21
CA ARG A 80 -18.63 2.64 -9.97
C ARG A 80 -18.25 1.22 -9.65
N THR A 81 -17.13 0.78 -10.21
CA THR A 81 -16.58 -0.56 -9.92
C THR A 81 -15.58 -0.51 -8.77
N ALA A 82 -15.43 -1.63 -8.06
CA ALA A 82 -14.40 -1.77 -7.03
C ALA A 82 -12.98 -1.55 -7.59
N ALA A 83 -12.71 -2.07 -8.80
CA ALA A 83 -11.41 -1.95 -9.46
C ALA A 83 -11.07 -0.49 -9.84
N GLU A 84 -12.04 0.25 -10.37
CA GLU A 84 -11.87 1.68 -10.68
C GLU A 84 -11.57 2.50 -9.42
N ALA A 85 -12.38 2.35 -8.38
CA ALA A 85 -12.19 3.07 -7.12
C ALA A 85 -10.86 2.71 -6.45
N PHE A 86 -10.47 1.43 -6.51
CA PHE A 86 -9.16 0.96 -6.03
C PHE A 86 -8.01 1.62 -6.79
N GLY A 87 -8.08 1.67 -8.13
CA GLY A 87 -7.05 2.27 -8.96
C GLY A 87 -6.84 3.74 -8.64
N LEU A 88 -7.93 4.52 -8.56
CA LEU A 88 -7.89 5.94 -8.22
C LEU A 88 -7.33 6.18 -6.81
N ALA A 89 -7.82 5.44 -5.81
CA ALA A 89 -7.36 5.57 -4.44
C ALA A 89 -5.89 5.16 -4.27
N ARG A 90 -5.46 4.07 -4.93
CA ARG A 90 -4.07 3.63 -4.96
C ARG A 90 -3.16 4.71 -5.54
N GLU A 91 -3.53 5.28 -6.69
CA GLU A 91 -2.72 6.31 -7.36
C GLU A 91 -2.62 7.58 -6.52
N ALA A 92 -3.72 7.99 -5.88
CA ALA A 92 -3.70 9.11 -4.95
C ALA A 92 -2.78 8.86 -3.75
N LEU A 93 -2.85 7.67 -3.13
CA LEU A 93 -1.98 7.31 -2.01
C LEU A 93 -0.51 7.28 -2.40
N GLN A 94 -0.18 6.77 -3.59
CA GLN A 94 1.20 6.76 -4.08
C GLN A 94 1.72 8.17 -4.42
N ALA A 95 0.87 9.01 -5.01
CA ALA A 95 1.20 10.40 -5.30
C ALA A 95 1.43 11.22 -4.02
N ASP A 96 0.77 10.85 -2.92
CA ASP A 96 0.94 11.43 -1.57
C ASP A 96 2.12 10.80 -0.78
N GLY A 97 3.07 10.18 -1.49
CA GLY A 97 4.27 9.60 -0.87
C GLY A 97 4.09 8.18 -0.29
N GLY A 98 2.97 7.52 -0.58
CA GLY A 98 2.74 6.14 -0.21
C GLY A 98 3.59 5.17 -1.02
N TYR A 99 4.46 4.41 -0.36
CA TYR A 99 5.28 3.38 -0.97
C TYR A 99 4.64 1.98 -0.84
N PRO A 100 4.37 1.26 -1.95
CA PRO A 100 3.76 -0.08 -1.88
C PRO A 100 4.66 -1.12 -1.21
N LEU A 101 4.14 -1.82 -0.20
CA LEU A 101 4.78 -2.98 0.43
C LEU A 101 4.22 -4.30 -0.13
N PHE A 102 2.90 -4.37 -0.28
CA PHE A 102 2.23 -5.53 -0.86
C PHE A 102 1.09 -5.08 -1.76
N TRP A 103 0.98 -5.65 -2.98
CA TRP A 103 -0.12 -5.40 -3.89
C TRP A 103 -0.54 -6.71 -4.58
N CYS A 104 -1.82 -7.06 -4.45
CA CYS A 104 -2.43 -8.17 -5.16
C CYS A 104 -3.80 -7.77 -5.73
N GLU A 105 -4.23 -8.50 -6.74
CA GLU A 105 -5.56 -8.35 -7.34
C GLU A 105 -6.11 -9.73 -7.70
N LYS A 106 -7.43 -9.82 -7.71
CA LYS A 106 -8.14 -11.05 -8.06
C LYS A 106 -7.65 -12.22 -7.19
N ARG A 107 -7.43 -13.39 -7.81
CA ARG A 107 -6.98 -14.60 -7.13
C ARG A 107 -5.56 -14.51 -6.55
N ASP A 108 -4.75 -13.54 -6.98
CA ASP A 108 -3.39 -13.36 -6.44
C ASP A 108 -3.44 -12.98 -4.95
N CYS A 109 -4.56 -12.44 -4.47
CA CYS A 109 -4.78 -12.16 -3.05
C CYS A 109 -5.12 -13.41 -2.23
N GLY A 110 -5.48 -14.52 -2.86
CA GLY A 110 -6.05 -15.68 -2.20
C GLY A 110 -7.53 -15.52 -1.85
N GLU A 111 -7.97 -16.13 -0.76
CA GLU A 111 -9.39 -16.20 -0.40
C GLU A 111 -9.90 -14.87 0.20
N SER A 112 -10.84 -14.19 -0.47
CA SER A 112 -11.46 -12.93 0.00
C SER A 112 -12.17 -13.08 1.34
N SER A 113 -12.65 -14.29 1.65
CA SER A 113 -13.26 -14.60 2.94
C SER A 113 -12.28 -14.47 4.11
N LEU A 114 -10.98 -14.72 3.89
CA LEU A 114 -9.95 -14.58 4.90
C LEU A 114 -9.58 -13.11 5.11
N TRP A 115 -9.50 -12.33 4.03
CA TRP A 115 -9.35 -10.88 4.10
C TRP A 115 -10.48 -10.25 4.92
N ALA A 116 -11.72 -10.55 4.56
CA ALA A 116 -12.90 -10.01 5.23
C ALA A 116 -12.97 -10.39 6.71
N ASN A 117 -12.79 -11.67 7.03
CA ASN A 117 -13.08 -12.19 8.37
C ASN A 117 -11.87 -12.22 9.29
N GLU A 118 -10.67 -12.53 8.79
CA GLU A 118 -9.46 -12.68 9.62
C GLU A 118 -8.63 -11.41 9.69
N ILE A 119 -8.54 -10.66 8.57
CA ILE A 119 -7.78 -9.42 8.52
C ILE A 119 -8.66 -8.24 8.95
N PHE A 120 -9.68 -7.86 8.18
CA PHE A 120 -10.46 -6.64 8.46
C PHE A 120 -11.57 -6.80 9.48
N ARG A 121 -11.89 -8.04 9.89
CA ARG A 121 -12.99 -8.35 10.83
C ARG A 121 -14.34 -7.71 10.40
N ASN A 122 -14.54 -7.57 9.09
CA ASN A 122 -15.75 -7.02 8.48
C ASN A 122 -16.27 -7.98 7.41
N ALA A 123 -17.23 -8.83 7.78
CA ALA A 123 -17.81 -9.86 6.91
C ALA A 123 -18.48 -9.30 5.63
N ARG A 124 -18.73 -7.99 5.55
CA ARG A 124 -19.28 -7.36 4.33
C ARG A 124 -18.22 -7.13 3.26
N LEU A 125 -16.95 -7.23 3.61
CA LEU A 125 -15.84 -7.24 2.66
C LEU A 125 -15.63 -8.60 1.99
N TYR A 126 -16.50 -9.58 2.27
CA TYR A 126 -16.51 -10.86 1.57
C TYR A 126 -17.28 -10.77 0.25
N GLY A 127 -16.61 -11.20 -0.83
CA GLY A 127 -17.15 -11.21 -2.19
C GLY A 127 -16.50 -12.26 -3.08
N SER A 128 -16.42 -11.95 -4.38
CA SER A 128 -15.77 -12.81 -5.37
C SER A 128 -14.26 -12.64 -5.30
N ASP A 129 -13.51 -13.75 -5.29
CA ASP A 129 -12.04 -13.70 -5.32
C ASP A 129 -11.51 -13.08 -6.62
N GLU A 130 -12.29 -13.08 -7.71
CA GLU A 130 -11.94 -12.42 -8.98
C GLU A 130 -12.14 -10.91 -8.96
N ASP A 131 -12.91 -10.39 -8.00
CA ASP A 131 -13.34 -9.00 -7.95
C ASP A 131 -12.81 -8.28 -6.69
N GLN A 132 -11.67 -8.76 -6.17
CA GLN A 132 -10.97 -8.17 -5.03
C GLN A 132 -9.66 -7.49 -5.46
N ALA A 133 -9.23 -6.49 -4.71
CA ALA A 133 -7.92 -5.87 -4.84
C ALA A 133 -7.44 -5.40 -3.47
N PHE A 134 -6.15 -5.56 -3.19
CA PHE A 134 -5.53 -5.13 -1.94
C PHE A 134 -4.19 -4.47 -2.21
N ILE A 135 -3.92 -3.35 -1.53
CA ILE A 135 -2.58 -2.79 -1.42
C ILE A 135 -2.31 -2.35 0.02
N LEU A 136 -1.11 -2.64 0.49
CA LEU A 136 -0.53 -2.09 1.71
C LEU A 136 0.54 -1.09 1.31
N LEU A 137 0.40 0.16 1.74
CA LEU A 137 1.40 1.21 1.54
C LEU A 137 1.99 1.64 2.89
N ARG A 138 3.25 2.06 2.85
CA ARG A 138 3.91 2.81 3.92
C ARG A 138 3.91 4.28 3.55
N ARG A 139 3.55 5.19 4.44
CA ARG A 139 3.73 6.63 4.19
C ARG A 139 5.20 7.03 4.21
N SER A 140 5.55 8.14 3.60
CA SER A 140 6.91 8.71 3.60
C SER A 140 7.06 9.86 4.60
N GLY A 141 8.29 10.34 4.79
CA GLY A 141 8.56 11.53 5.60
C GLY A 141 8.30 11.32 7.10
N ASP A 142 7.71 12.31 7.76
CA ASP A 142 7.43 12.27 9.20
C ASP A 142 6.42 11.15 9.56
N ASP A 143 5.58 10.74 8.60
CA ASP A 143 4.58 9.68 8.77
C ASP A 143 5.14 8.27 8.46
N HIS A 144 6.46 8.07 8.37
CA HIS A 144 7.04 6.78 7.95
C HIS A 144 6.71 5.57 8.84
N ASP A 145 6.17 5.76 10.04
CA ASP A 145 5.65 4.68 10.88
C ASP A 145 4.13 4.45 10.72
N THR A 146 3.55 5.02 9.66
CA THR A 146 2.15 4.84 9.27
C THR A 146 2.02 3.90 8.06
N LEU A 147 1.13 2.92 8.20
CA LEU A 147 0.69 2.04 7.12
C LEU A 147 -0.75 2.37 6.70
N VAL A 148 -1.02 2.25 5.40
CA VAL A 148 -2.37 2.37 4.83
C VAL A 148 -2.70 1.09 4.09
N ALA A 149 -3.72 0.39 4.57
CA ALA A 149 -4.28 -0.79 3.93
C ALA A 149 -5.54 -0.40 3.15
N LEU A 150 -5.47 -0.52 1.82
CA LEU A 150 -6.59 -0.27 0.92
C LEU A 150 -7.09 -1.61 0.37
N TYR A 151 -8.38 -1.88 0.54
CA TYR A 151 -9.02 -3.09 0.05
C TYR A 151 -10.30 -2.75 -0.71
N ALA A 152 -10.46 -3.29 -1.91
CA ALA A 152 -11.68 -3.16 -2.69
C ALA A 152 -12.26 -4.53 -3.01
N ILE A 153 -13.59 -4.62 -3.04
CA ILE A 153 -14.29 -5.87 -3.31
C ILE A 153 -15.64 -5.63 -3.97
N THR A 154 -15.99 -6.47 -4.96
CA THR A 154 -17.37 -6.62 -5.42
C THR A 154 -17.99 -7.88 -4.84
N ARG A 155 -19.12 -7.74 -4.16
CA ARG A 155 -19.86 -8.86 -3.57
C ARG A 155 -20.68 -9.60 -4.62
N GLY A 156 -21.11 -10.83 -4.30
CA GLY A 156 -22.00 -11.62 -5.16
C GLY A 156 -23.36 -10.96 -5.48
N ASN A 157 -23.77 -9.95 -4.71
CA ASN A 157 -24.96 -9.13 -4.99
C ASN A 157 -24.66 -7.84 -5.78
N LYS A 158 -23.48 -7.76 -6.41
CA LYS A 158 -22.99 -6.65 -7.23
C LYS A 158 -22.72 -5.33 -6.49
N ARG A 159 -22.85 -5.28 -5.16
CA ARG A 159 -22.42 -4.12 -4.39
C ARG A 159 -20.90 -4.11 -4.29
N ALA A 160 -20.30 -2.98 -4.65
CA ALA A 160 -18.88 -2.73 -4.52
C ALA A 160 -18.58 -1.94 -3.25
N TYR A 161 -17.45 -2.26 -2.62
CA TYR A 161 -16.99 -1.61 -1.40
C TYR A 161 -15.52 -1.24 -1.54
N LEU A 162 -15.17 -0.10 -0.94
CA LEU A 162 -13.80 0.34 -0.75
C LEU A 162 -13.57 0.47 0.76
N HIS A 163 -12.53 -0.15 1.27
CA HIS A 163 -12.14 -0.15 2.67
C HIS A 163 -10.74 0.44 2.77
N VAL A 164 -10.57 1.38 3.70
CA VAL A 164 -9.28 1.98 4.03
C VAL A 164 -9.09 1.83 5.52
N GLU A 165 -7.92 1.32 5.89
CA GLU A 165 -7.48 1.26 7.27
C GLU A 165 -6.13 1.96 7.37
N GLN A 166 -6.03 2.91 8.30
CA GLN A 166 -4.79 3.58 8.65
C GLN A 166 -4.30 3.05 9.99
N PHE A 167 -3.02 2.68 10.02
CA PHE A 167 -2.32 2.21 11.21
C PHE A 167 -1.09 3.04 11.49
N GLU A 168 -1.07 3.71 12.63
CA GLU A 168 0.07 4.46 13.13
C GLU A 168 0.75 3.64 14.23
N ALA A 169 1.97 3.19 13.99
CA ALA A 169 2.69 2.33 14.92
C ALA A 169 3.17 3.11 16.15
N ASN A 170 3.06 2.50 17.34
CA ASN A 170 3.57 3.10 18.57
C ASN A 170 5.11 2.99 18.71
N GLN A 171 5.75 2.25 17.80
CA GLN A 171 7.20 2.05 17.74
C GLN A 171 7.66 2.04 16.27
N PRO A 172 8.92 2.42 16.00
CA PRO A 172 9.46 2.40 14.65
C PRO A 172 9.29 1.04 13.97
N LEU A 173 8.74 1.05 12.75
CA LEU A 173 8.52 -0.17 11.97
C LEU A 173 9.81 -0.76 11.38
N GLY A 174 10.92 -0.01 11.46
CA GLY A 174 12.21 -0.42 10.91
C GLY A 174 12.22 -0.43 9.37
N GLU A 175 13.11 -1.23 8.79
CA GLU A 175 13.18 -1.41 7.33
C GLU A 175 12.07 -2.36 6.87
N LEU A 176 11.22 -1.88 5.95
CA LEU A 176 10.16 -2.65 5.33
C LEU A 176 10.39 -2.63 3.82
N LEU A 177 10.53 -3.82 3.23
CA LEU A 177 10.72 -4.00 1.80
C LEU A 177 9.44 -4.50 1.15
N PRO A 178 9.17 -4.14 -0.11
CA PRO A 178 8.08 -4.71 -0.85
C PRO A 178 8.36 -6.18 -1.17
N THR A 179 7.31 -6.91 -1.55
CA THR A 179 7.51 -8.22 -2.16
C THR A 179 8.01 -8.10 -3.61
N PRO A 180 8.77 -9.08 -4.15
CA PRO A 180 9.17 -9.05 -5.55
C PRO A 180 8.01 -8.98 -6.54
N ALA A 181 6.88 -9.60 -6.19
CA ALA A 181 5.66 -9.55 -7.00
C ALA A 181 5.04 -8.14 -7.00
N THR A 182 5.08 -7.42 -5.87
CA THR A 182 4.65 -6.01 -5.76
C THR A 182 5.48 -5.14 -6.70
N VAL A 183 6.82 -5.23 -6.63
CA VAL A 183 7.73 -4.44 -7.47
C VAL A 183 7.48 -4.70 -8.95
N LEU A 184 7.36 -5.97 -9.36
CA LEU A 184 7.05 -6.30 -10.74
C LEU A 184 5.69 -5.74 -11.18
N ARG A 185 4.67 -5.85 -10.33
CA ARG A 185 3.32 -5.37 -10.64
C ARG A 185 3.28 -3.85 -10.78
N GLU A 186 3.95 -3.14 -9.87
CA GLU A 186 4.12 -1.69 -9.96
C GLU A 186 4.82 -1.30 -11.25
N LEU A 187 5.98 -1.88 -11.56
CA LEU A 187 6.72 -1.61 -12.78
C LEU A 187 5.86 -1.84 -14.04
N ARG A 188 5.06 -2.91 -14.09
CA ARG A 188 4.15 -3.18 -15.21
C ARG A 188 3.00 -2.18 -15.30
N SER A 189 2.49 -1.74 -14.15
CA SER A 189 1.34 -0.83 -14.09
C SER A 189 1.71 0.60 -14.46
N THR A 190 2.83 1.10 -13.96
CA THR A 190 3.25 2.50 -14.10
C THR A 190 4.27 2.69 -15.23
N GLY A 191 4.94 1.62 -15.64
CA GLY A 191 6.10 1.65 -16.54
C GLY A 191 7.40 2.06 -15.87
N LYS A 192 7.39 2.39 -14.57
CA LYS A 192 8.55 2.92 -13.86
C LYS A 192 8.55 2.67 -12.35
N LEU A 193 9.73 2.72 -11.74
CA LEU A 193 9.92 2.70 -10.29
C LEU A 193 10.83 3.86 -9.91
N ASP A 194 10.45 4.58 -8.87
CA ASP A 194 11.14 5.76 -8.37
C ASP A 194 11.57 5.51 -6.91
N TYR A 195 12.88 5.41 -6.66
CA TYR A 195 13.46 5.19 -5.32
C TYR A 195 14.46 6.30 -4.97
N PRO A 196 13.97 7.50 -4.57
CA PRO A 196 14.83 8.66 -4.33
C PRO A 196 15.83 8.45 -3.18
N ASP A 197 15.49 7.61 -2.20
CA ASP A 197 16.33 7.33 -1.03
C ASP A 197 17.46 6.31 -1.31
N LEU A 198 17.54 5.75 -2.52
CA LEU A 198 18.60 4.84 -2.94
C LEU A 198 19.71 5.57 -3.71
N ASP A 199 20.26 6.62 -3.10
CA ASP A 199 21.30 7.51 -3.68
C ASP A 199 22.74 7.05 -3.41
N GLY A 200 22.93 6.22 -2.39
CA GLY A 200 24.20 5.63 -1.99
C GLY A 200 24.59 4.36 -2.75
N GLU A 201 25.51 3.61 -2.16
CA GLU A 201 25.88 2.28 -2.66
C GLU A 201 24.66 1.34 -2.63
N PRO A 202 24.37 0.57 -3.70
CA PRO A 202 23.21 -0.32 -3.74
C PRO A 202 23.19 -1.29 -2.54
N PRO A 203 22.19 -1.23 -1.66
CA PRO A 203 22.11 -2.17 -0.55
C PRO A 203 21.87 -3.59 -1.06
N ALA A 204 22.57 -4.58 -0.50
CA ALA A 204 22.47 -5.97 -0.93
C ALA A 204 21.04 -6.53 -0.87
N THR A 205 20.24 -6.08 0.12
CA THR A 205 18.82 -6.43 0.27
C THR A 205 17.98 -5.92 -0.90
N TRP A 206 18.19 -4.68 -1.31
CA TRP A 206 17.51 -4.07 -2.46
C TRP A 206 17.94 -4.65 -3.79
N VAL A 207 19.23 -4.95 -3.97
CA VAL A 207 19.73 -5.67 -5.16
C VAL A 207 19.06 -7.03 -5.28
N ALA A 208 19.01 -7.81 -4.18
CA ALA A 208 18.35 -9.11 -4.19
C ALA A 208 16.84 -8.99 -4.49
N LEU A 209 16.16 -7.98 -3.93
CA LEU A 209 14.76 -7.69 -4.18
C LEU A 209 14.51 -7.38 -5.67
N LEU A 210 15.21 -6.40 -6.23
CA LEU A 210 15.04 -5.97 -7.61
C LEU A 210 15.42 -7.09 -8.59
N ALA A 211 16.50 -7.83 -8.33
CA ALA A 211 16.89 -8.98 -9.15
C ALA A 211 15.82 -10.07 -9.17
N ARG A 212 15.25 -10.43 -8.01
CA ARG A 212 14.12 -11.38 -7.94
C ARG A 212 12.90 -10.85 -8.70
N SER A 213 12.57 -9.58 -8.53
CA SER A 213 11.42 -8.92 -9.18
C SER A 213 11.54 -8.96 -10.70
N LEU A 214 12.71 -8.58 -11.24
CA LEU A 214 12.99 -8.62 -12.67
C LEU A 214 13.06 -10.05 -13.22
N ASN A 215 13.41 -11.04 -12.40
CA ASN A 215 13.47 -12.44 -12.82
C ASN A 215 12.11 -13.15 -12.79
N LEU A 216 11.10 -12.60 -12.10
CA LEU A 216 9.71 -13.07 -12.21
C LEU A 216 9.15 -12.91 -13.63
N ASP A 217 9.64 -11.94 -14.39
CA ASP A 217 9.36 -11.80 -15.82
C ASP A 217 10.63 -11.53 -16.62
N SER A 218 11.22 -12.62 -17.13
CA SER A 218 12.46 -12.55 -17.90
C SER A 218 12.35 -11.86 -19.27
N SER A 219 11.14 -11.49 -19.71
CA SER A 219 10.92 -10.78 -20.99
C SER A 219 11.13 -9.27 -20.87
N LEU A 220 11.02 -8.70 -19.66
CA LEU A 220 11.13 -7.26 -19.46
C LEU A 220 12.58 -6.78 -19.64
N ARG A 221 12.75 -5.63 -20.28
CA ARG A 221 13.99 -4.86 -20.34
C ARG A 221 13.77 -3.55 -19.61
N VAL A 222 14.76 -3.10 -18.86
CA VAL A 222 14.68 -1.88 -18.06
C VAL A 222 15.90 -0.98 -18.28
N SER A 223 15.65 0.32 -18.26
CA SER A 223 16.67 1.36 -18.17
C SER A 223 16.80 1.78 -16.70
N LEU A 224 18.03 1.80 -16.20
CA LEU A 224 18.41 2.28 -14.88
C LEU A 224 19.00 3.68 -15.03
N THR A 225 18.52 4.64 -14.24
CA THR A 225 19.04 6.02 -14.23
C THR A 225 19.26 6.48 -12.78
N GLY A 226 20.11 7.49 -12.61
CA GLY A 226 20.61 7.94 -11.31
C GLY A 226 22.13 7.83 -11.19
N ALA A 227 22.70 8.49 -10.19
CA ALA A 227 24.16 8.64 -10.04
C ALA A 227 24.93 7.30 -9.95
N LYS A 228 24.26 6.25 -9.50
CA LYS A 228 24.82 4.90 -9.29
C LYS A 228 24.28 3.87 -10.28
N ALA A 229 23.62 4.28 -11.36
CA ALA A 229 23.03 3.36 -12.34
C ALA A 229 24.01 2.30 -12.89
N PRO A 230 25.28 2.61 -13.21
CA PRO A 230 26.25 1.59 -13.62
C PRO A 230 26.51 0.53 -12.55
N VAL A 231 26.61 0.95 -11.28
CA VAL A 231 26.84 0.06 -10.14
C VAL A 231 25.61 -0.82 -9.90
N TRP A 232 24.41 -0.26 -9.97
CA TRP A 232 23.17 -1.02 -9.94
C TRP A 232 23.11 -2.07 -11.04
N SER A 233 23.46 -1.71 -12.28
CA SER A 233 23.46 -2.62 -13.42
C SER A 233 24.42 -3.80 -13.22
N GLU A 234 25.63 -3.52 -12.73
CA GLU A 234 26.63 -4.54 -12.41
C GLU A 234 26.14 -5.48 -11.30
N GLN A 235 25.65 -4.94 -10.19
CA GLN A 235 25.20 -5.74 -9.05
C GLN A 235 23.95 -6.55 -9.37
N LEU A 236 23.00 -6.03 -10.15
CA LEU A 236 21.84 -6.77 -10.63
C LEU A 236 22.25 -7.90 -11.59
N SER A 237 23.25 -7.66 -12.43
CA SER A 237 23.81 -8.70 -13.30
C SER A 237 24.48 -9.81 -12.50
N ALA A 238 25.27 -9.45 -11.49
CA ALA A 238 25.89 -10.39 -10.56
C ALA A 238 24.84 -11.18 -9.75
N ALA A 239 23.69 -10.56 -9.46
CA ALA A 239 22.53 -11.20 -8.81
C ALA A 239 21.66 -12.04 -9.77
N GLY A 240 22.10 -12.23 -11.03
CA GLY A 240 21.48 -13.17 -11.97
C GLY A 240 20.45 -12.56 -12.92
N VAL A 241 20.31 -11.24 -12.99
CA VAL A 241 19.55 -10.58 -14.07
C VAL A 241 20.42 -10.61 -15.34
N ARG A 242 19.86 -11.00 -16.49
CA ARG A 242 20.65 -11.02 -17.74
C ARG A 242 21.06 -9.60 -18.12
N ALA A 243 22.36 -9.35 -18.29
CA ALA A 243 22.90 -8.02 -18.64
C ALA A 243 22.25 -7.40 -19.89
N ALA A 244 21.88 -8.20 -20.90
CA ALA A 244 21.18 -7.72 -22.10
C ALA A 244 19.77 -7.11 -21.83
N ARG A 245 19.26 -7.25 -20.60
CA ARG A 245 17.98 -6.69 -20.16
C ARG A 245 18.13 -5.38 -19.38
N LEU A 246 19.35 -5.00 -19.07
CA LEU A 246 19.68 -3.82 -18.27
C LEU A 246 20.38 -2.82 -19.16
N GLU A 247 19.83 -1.62 -19.25
CA GLU A 247 20.49 -0.48 -19.85
C GLU A 247 20.71 0.59 -18.79
N THR A 248 21.76 1.40 -18.95
CA THR A 248 21.97 2.58 -18.11
C THR A 248 21.69 3.82 -18.94
N GLY A 249 20.79 4.68 -18.47
CA GLY A 249 20.51 5.96 -19.10
C GLY A 249 21.24 7.12 -18.40
N ASP A 250 21.45 8.21 -19.14
CA ASP A 250 22.18 9.38 -18.67
C ASP A 250 21.29 10.44 -18.00
N LYS A 251 19.99 10.17 -17.85
CA LYS A 251 19.07 11.13 -17.22
C LYS A 251 19.41 11.26 -15.73
N PRO A 252 19.62 12.50 -15.23
CA PRO A 252 19.79 12.71 -13.80
C PRO A 252 18.48 12.36 -13.07
N ALA A 253 18.59 11.54 -12.04
CA ALA A 253 17.51 11.17 -11.14
C ALA A 253 18.04 11.17 -9.70
N ALA A 254 17.20 11.55 -8.74
CA ALA A 254 17.49 11.32 -7.33
C ALA A 254 17.35 9.82 -7.04
N GLY A 255 18.35 9.24 -6.38
CA GLY A 255 18.37 7.82 -6.07
C GLY A 255 18.42 6.91 -7.31
N LEU A 256 17.65 5.81 -7.25
CA LEU A 256 17.49 4.85 -8.34
C LEU A 256 16.14 5.07 -9.04
N HIS A 257 16.19 5.26 -10.36
CA HIS A 257 15.01 5.24 -11.21
C HIS A 257 15.10 4.10 -12.22
N VAL A 258 14.03 3.32 -12.33
CA VAL A 258 13.92 2.16 -13.24
C VAL A 258 12.76 2.41 -14.20
N GLU A 259 12.99 2.34 -15.50
CA GLU A 259 11.96 2.56 -16.54
C GLU A 259 11.89 1.35 -17.48
N LEU A 260 10.67 0.90 -17.84
CA LEU A 260 10.50 -0.15 -18.84
C LEU A 260 10.93 0.33 -20.23
N ILE A 261 11.74 -0.47 -20.91
CA ILE A 261 12.10 -0.25 -22.31
C ILE A 261 11.05 -0.96 -23.17
N ARG A 262 10.27 -0.18 -23.91
CA ARG A 262 9.25 -0.68 -24.84
C ARG A 262 9.83 -1.00 -26.21
#